data_AF-A0A0C4E9X5-F1
#
_entry.id   AF-A0A0C4E9X5-F1
#
_cell.length_a   1.000
_cell.length_b   1.000
_cell.length_c   1.000
_cell.angle_alpha   90.00
_cell.angle_beta   90.00
_cell.angle_gamma   90.00
#
_symmetry.space_group_name_H-M   'P 1'
#
loop_
_entity.id
_entity.type
_entity.pdbx_description
1 polymer ?
#
loop_
_entity_poly.entity_id
_entity_poly.type
_entity_poly.pdbx_seq_one_letter_code
_entity_poly.pdbx_strand_id
1 'polypeptide(L)'
;MAGQDDMHPNPLEAGQQSAHNIKDPLDSYSLADRANKEKKEEKEDDQRRAAQGEVRPTAPAKSHGNEPSRGAITDEQLQKEDEERLRQKDESKKAKSNQ
;
A
#
# COMPACT_ATOMS: atom_id res chain seq x y z
N MET A 1 -56.24 -11.75 -9.90
CA MET A 1 -55.53 -10.95 -10.91
C MET A 1 -54.19 -10.57 -10.29
N ALA A 2 -53.09 -11.03 -10.89
CA ALA A 2 -51.70 -10.87 -10.43
C ALA A 2 -51.38 -9.40 -10.10
N GLY A 3 -50.61 -9.08 -9.05
CA GLY A 3 -49.20 -9.42 -8.89
C GLY A 3 -48.36 -8.26 -9.45
N GLN A 4 -48.04 -7.28 -8.60
CA GLN A 4 -47.05 -6.24 -8.90
C GLN A 4 -45.96 -6.37 -7.86
N ASP A 5 -45.05 -7.31 -8.12
CA ASP A 5 -43.74 -7.36 -7.48
C ASP A 5 -42.92 -6.20 -8.04
N ASP A 6 -42.60 -5.24 -7.17
CA ASP A 6 -41.69 -4.12 -7.43
C ASP A 6 -40.30 -4.64 -7.82
N MET A 7 -40.12 -4.85 -9.13
CA MET A 7 -38.87 -5.21 -9.79
C MET A 7 -37.88 -4.04 -9.77
N HIS A 8 -37.30 -3.75 -8.61
CA HIS A 8 -35.99 -3.12 -8.56
C HIS A 8 -34.92 -4.23 -8.73
N PRO A 9 -33.99 -4.12 -9.69
CA PRO A 9 -32.96 -5.13 -9.87
C PRO A 9 -32.13 -5.28 -8.59
N ASN A 10 -31.74 -6.51 -8.28
CA ASN A 10 -30.93 -6.82 -7.11
C ASN A 10 -29.68 -5.91 -7.09
N PRO A 11 -29.36 -5.22 -5.98
CA PRO A 11 -28.22 -4.30 -5.91
C PRO A 11 -26.85 -4.96 -6.14
N LEU A 12 -26.79 -6.29 -6.25
CA LEU A 12 -25.62 -7.05 -6.69
C LEU A 12 -25.36 -6.96 -8.21
N GLU A 13 -26.38 -6.64 -9.02
CA GLU A 13 -26.28 -6.50 -10.48
C GLU A 13 -26.15 -5.04 -10.94
N ALA A 14 -26.51 -4.08 -10.10
CA ALA A 14 -26.26 -2.67 -10.34
C ALA A 14 -24.79 -2.35 -9.98
N GLY A 15 -23.91 -2.32 -10.98
CA GLY A 15 -22.53 -1.88 -10.80
C GLY A 15 -22.45 -0.53 -10.07
N GLN A 16 -21.47 -0.36 -9.17
CA GLN A 16 -21.32 0.85 -8.36
C GLN A 16 -21.40 2.11 -9.25
N GLN A 17 -22.22 3.07 -8.86
CA GLN A 17 -22.28 4.37 -9.52
C GLN A 17 -20.86 4.98 -9.51
N SER A 18 -20.31 5.27 -10.69
CA SER A 18 -18.91 5.70 -10.91
C SER A 18 -17.82 4.64 -10.72
N ALA A 19 -18.13 3.34 -10.88
CA ALA A 19 -17.14 2.26 -11.01
C ALA A 19 -16.42 2.28 -12.37
N HIS A 20 -15.86 3.42 -12.73
CA HIS A 20 -14.94 3.51 -13.87
C HIS A 20 -13.61 2.88 -13.50
N ASN A 21 -13.11 1.98 -14.34
CA ASN A 21 -11.86 1.27 -14.17
C ASN A 21 -10.79 1.88 -15.09
N ILE A 22 -9.81 2.53 -14.48
CA ILE A 22 -8.67 3.18 -15.15
C ILE A 22 -7.82 2.17 -15.93
N LYS A 23 -7.96 0.86 -15.73
CA LYS A 23 -7.24 -0.19 -16.47
C LYS A 23 -8.10 -0.84 -17.56
N ASP A 24 -9.38 -0.50 -17.64
CA ASP A 24 -10.28 -0.99 -18.69
C ASP A 24 -10.04 -0.21 -20.00
N PRO A 25 -9.71 -0.88 -21.12
CA PRO A 25 -9.54 -0.22 -22.40
C PRO A 25 -10.84 0.35 -22.97
N LEU A 26 -12.00 -0.14 -22.54
CA LEU A 26 -13.33 0.29 -22.99
C LEU A 26 -13.95 1.37 -22.09
N ASP A 27 -13.23 1.81 -21.07
CA ASP A 27 -13.71 2.88 -20.20
C ASP A 27 -13.80 4.21 -20.95
N SER A 28 -14.83 4.98 -20.62
CA SER A 28 -15.13 6.31 -21.14
C SER A 28 -14.21 7.42 -20.63
N TYR A 29 -13.21 7.11 -19.79
CA TYR A 29 -12.26 8.11 -19.30
C TYR A 29 -11.42 8.69 -20.45
N SER A 30 -11.30 10.03 -20.48
CA SER A 30 -10.33 10.70 -21.34
C SER A 30 -8.90 10.34 -20.91
N LEU A 31 -7.94 10.39 -21.84
CA LEU A 31 -6.53 10.11 -21.56
C LEU A 31 -5.97 11.00 -20.44
N ALA A 32 -6.40 12.27 -20.40
CA ALA A 32 -6.02 13.21 -19.35
C ALA A 32 -6.61 12.85 -17.98
N ASP A 33 -7.86 12.41 -17.95
CA ASP A 33 -8.54 12.00 -16.71
C ASP A 33 -7.95 10.70 -16.16
N ARG A 34 -7.63 9.76 -17.06
CA ARG A 34 -6.94 8.50 -16.76
C ARG A 34 -5.60 8.78 -16.06
N ALA A 35 -4.76 9.64 -16.65
CA ALA A 35 -3.46 10.01 -16.10
C ALA A 35 -3.56 10.75 -14.76
N ASN A 36 -4.55 11.65 -14.61
CA ASN A 36 -4.77 12.33 -13.35
C ASN A 36 -5.23 11.38 -12.25
N LYS A 37 -6.08 10.41 -12.58
CA LYS A 37 -6.58 9.44 -11.60
C LYS A 37 -5.49 8.45 -11.18
N GLU A 38 -4.64 8.00 -12.10
CA GLU A 38 -3.47 7.17 -11.79
C GLU A 38 -2.51 7.89 -10.83
N LYS A 39 -2.16 9.16 -11.10
CA LYS A 39 -1.33 9.97 -10.18
C LYS A 39 -1.97 10.16 -8.80
N LYS A 40 -3.30 10.21 -8.73
CA LYS A 40 -4.01 10.33 -7.46
C LYS A 40 -3.94 9.03 -6.68
N GLU A 41 -4.14 7.89 -7.34
CA GLU A 41 -4.00 6.57 -6.72
C GLU A 41 -2.58 6.34 -6.20
N GLU A 42 -1.54 6.71 -6.97
CA GLU A 42 -0.14 6.65 -6.54
C GLU A 42 0.10 7.46 -5.26
N LYS A 43 -0.39 8.70 -5.21
CA LYS A 43 -0.26 9.56 -4.03
C LYS A 43 -1.01 9.03 -2.82
N GLU A 44 -2.22 8.48 -3.01
CA GLU A 44 -3.00 7.90 -1.92
C GLU A 44 -2.35 6.62 -1.38
N ASP A 45 -1.72 5.82 -2.25
CA ASP A 45 -0.94 4.65 -1.87
C ASP A 45 0.30 5.07 -1.07
N ASP A 46 1.06 6.07 -1.53
CA ASP A 46 2.19 6.63 -0.78
C ASP A 46 1.79 7.20 0.58
N GLN A 47 0.64 7.88 0.67
CA GLN A 47 0.12 8.36 1.94
C GLN A 47 -0.29 7.21 2.87
N ARG A 48 -0.90 6.15 2.32
CA ARG A 48 -1.21 4.93 3.09
C ARG A 48 0.06 4.26 3.61
N ARG A 49 1.11 4.14 2.77
CA ARG A 49 2.41 3.58 3.16
C ARG A 49 3.11 4.40 4.23
N ALA A 50 3.09 5.72 4.09
CA ALA A 50 3.62 6.64 5.10
C ALA A 50 2.85 6.51 6.43
N ALA A 51 1.52 6.39 6.38
CA ALA A 51 0.67 6.21 7.56
C ALA A 51 0.85 4.82 8.23
N GLN A 52 1.13 3.78 7.43
CA GLN A 52 1.42 2.44 7.94
C GLN A 52 2.84 2.30 8.50
N GLY A 53 3.67 3.35 8.35
CA GLY A 53 5.05 3.32 8.81
C GLY A 53 5.80 2.20 8.13
N GLU A 54 5.78 2.12 6.80
CA GLU A 54 6.66 1.20 6.06
C GLU A 54 8.12 1.65 6.25
N VAL A 55 8.70 1.25 7.39
CA VAL A 55 10.03 1.65 7.87
C VAL A 55 11.15 1.12 6.95
N ARG A 56 10.84 0.14 6.11
CA ARG A 56 11.87 -0.55 5.32
C ARG A 56 12.09 0.13 3.96
N PRO A 57 13.32 0.59 3.68
CA PRO A 57 13.65 1.26 2.41
C PRO A 57 13.51 0.36 1.19
N THR A 58 13.54 -0.97 1.36
CA THR A 58 13.33 -1.94 0.27
C THR A 58 11.87 -2.27 -0.02
N ALA A 59 10.95 -1.92 0.89
CA ALA A 59 9.53 -2.25 0.77
C ALA A 59 8.85 -1.67 -0.48
N PRO A 60 9.00 -0.38 -0.83
CA PRO A 60 8.30 0.17 -1.99
C PRO A 60 8.70 -0.52 -3.30
N ALA A 61 9.99 -0.79 -3.50
CA ALA A 61 10.44 -1.50 -4.71
C ALA A 61 9.87 -2.92 -4.78
N LYS A 62 9.94 -3.67 -3.67
CA LYS A 62 9.38 -5.03 -3.59
C LYS A 62 7.86 -5.06 -3.82
N SER A 63 7.13 -4.11 -3.23
CA SER A 63 5.67 -4.00 -3.39
C SER A 63 5.25 -3.72 -4.83
N HIS A 64 6.07 -2.99 -5.57
CA HIS A 64 5.87 -2.72 -7.00
C HIS A 64 6.44 -3.82 -7.93
N GLY A 65 7.00 -4.90 -7.37
CA GLY A 65 7.63 -5.98 -8.14
C GLY A 65 8.97 -5.60 -8.78
N ASN A 66 9.56 -4.48 -8.35
CA ASN A 66 10.84 -3.97 -8.84
C ASN A 66 11.99 -4.42 -7.92
N GLU A 67 13.19 -4.56 -8.48
CA GLU A 67 14.38 -4.78 -7.68
C GLU A 67 14.75 -3.51 -6.88
N PRO A 68 14.92 -3.60 -5.54
CA PRO A 68 15.35 -2.48 -4.73
C PRO A 68 16.76 -2.02 -5.13
N SER A 69 17.00 -0.71 -5.01
CA SER A 69 18.32 -0.14 -5.32
C SER A 69 19.39 -0.68 -4.37
N ARG A 70 20.66 -0.70 -4.83
CA ARG A 70 21.80 -1.11 -3.99
C ARG A 70 21.85 -0.34 -2.67
N GLY A 71 21.55 0.96 -2.69
CA GLY A 71 21.48 1.79 -1.49
C GLY A 71 20.39 1.34 -0.52
N ALA A 72 19.18 1.09 -1.00
CA ALA A 72 18.08 0.61 -0.14
C ALA A 72 18.37 -0.76 0.50
N ILE A 73 19.09 -1.64 -0.21
CA ILE A 73 19.56 -2.92 0.35
C ILE A 73 20.58 -2.69 1.47
N THR A 74 21.56 -1.81 1.26
CA THR A 74 22.56 -1.46 2.27
C THR A 74 21.91 -0.83 3.51
N ASP A 75 20.98 0.09 3.32
CA ASP A 75 20.27 0.73 4.44
C ASP A 75 19.47 -0.29 5.26
N GLU A 76 18.82 -1.27 4.63
CA GLU A 76 18.11 -2.35 5.34
C GLU A 76 19.08 -3.26 6.11
N GLN A 77 20.27 -3.54 5.56
CA GLN A 77 21.30 -4.33 6.26
C GLN A 77 21.82 -3.58 7.49
N LEU A 78 22.16 -2.30 7.32
CA LEU A 78 22.67 -1.46 8.41
C LEU A 78 21.66 -1.32 9.55
N GLN A 79 20.37 -1.10 9.22
CA GLN A 79 19.31 -1.04 10.21
C GLN A 79 19.18 -2.34 11.03
N LYS A 80 19.29 -3.50 10.38
CA LYS A 80 19.23 -4.80 11.07
C LYS A 80 20.43 -5.00 12.00
N GLU A 81 21.63 -4.66 11.55
CA GLU A 81 22.84 -4.75 12.36
C GLU A 81 22.81 -3.80 13.57
N ASP A 82 22.30 -2.59 13.39
CA ASP A 82 22.17 -1.61 14.47
C ASP A 82 21.12 -2.03 15.51
N GLU A 83 19.98 -2.58 15.09
CA GLU A 83 18.97 -3.13 16.00
C GLU A 83 19.52 -4.29 16.84
N GLU A 84 20.31 -5.19 16.25
CA GLU A 84 20.89 -6.31 16.98
C GLU A 84 21.93 -5.85 18.01
N ARG A 85 22.78 -4.87 17.63
CA ARG A 85 23.73 -4.25 18.57
C ARG A 85 23.02 -3.51 19.70
N LEU A 86 21.92 -2.80 19.42
CA LEU A 86 21.13 -2.13 20.43
C LEU A 86 20.54 -3.14 21.43
N ARG A 87 19.98 -4.25 20.94
CA ARG A 87 19.42 -5.32 21.79
C ARG A 87 20.47 -5.91 22.72
N GLN A 88 21.66 -6.27 22.20
CA GLN A 88 22.76 -6.77 23.03
C GLN A 88 23.21 -5.73 24.09
N LYS A 89 23.24 -4.45 23.71
CA LYS A 89 23.58 -3.35 24.62
C LYS A 89 22.52 -3.13 25.69
N ASP A 90 21.24 -3.28 25.37
CA ASP A 90 20.15 -3.16 26.33
C ASP A 90 20.08 -4.36 27.28
N GLU A 91 20.31 -5.57 26.79
CA GLU A 91 20.43 -6.78 27.62
C GLU A 91 21.60 -6.67 28.61
N SER A 92 22.77 -6.25 28.14
CA SER A 92 23.95 -6.07 28.99
C SER A 92 23.78 -4.94 30.01
N LYS A 93 23.03 -3.88 29.71
CA LYS A 93 22.64 -2.84 30.68
C LYS A 93 21.66 -3.36 31.73
N LYS A 94 20.64 -4.12 31.33
CA LYS A 94 19.69 -4.74 32.27
C LYS A 94 20.39 -5.72 33.21
N ALA A 95 21.30 -6.54 32.69
CA ALA A 95 22.10 -7.46 33.51
C ALA A 95 22.94 -6.72 34.58
N LYS A 96 23.53 -5.58 34.23
CA LYS A 96 24.30 -4.73 35.17
C LYS A 96 23.43 -3.96 36.17
N SER A 97 22.18 -3.67 35.82
CA SER A 97 21.25 -2.98 36.71
C SER A 97 20.62 -3.90 37.76
N ASN A 98 20.69 -5.23 37.56
CA ASN A 98 20.08 -6.24 38.44
C ASN A 98 21.10 -6.93 39.36
N GLN A 99 22.33 -6.39 39.44
CA GLN A 99 23.46 -6.89 40.23
C GLN A 99 23.91 -5.81 41.21
#